data_AF-T5LPZ9-F1
#
_entry.id   AF-T5LPZ9-F1
#
_cell.length_a   1.000
_cell.length_b   1.000
_cell.length_c   1.000
_cell.angle_alpha   90.00
_cell.angle_beta   90.00
_cell.angle_gamma   90.00
#
_symmetry.space_group_name_H-M   'P 1'
#
loop_
_entity.id
_entity.type
_entity.pdbx_description
1 polymer ?
#
loop_
_entity_poly.entity_id
_entity_poly.type
_entity_poly.pdbx_seq_one_letter_code
_entity_poly.pdbx_strand_id
1 'polypeptide(L)'
;MYNVDGVKLEVGYEEEEDLSDIEVVGKNGMDISLVSEYSKNILRQIAKRSNNPVVIITDVSRTPLEQAKRMYNLVETNGIKYAKKCSVFL
;
A
#
# COMPACT_ATOMS: atom_id res chain seq x y z
N MET A 1 10.49 -5.64 -33.96
CA MET A 1 9.24 -6.16 -34.53
C MET A 1 9.34 -7.68 -34.57
N TYR A 2 8.49 -8.40 -33.87
CA TYR A 2 8.39 -9.86 -34.01
C TYR A 2 6.97 -10.21 -34.46
N ASN A 3 6.87 -10.91 -35.58
CA ASN A 3 5.61 -11.44 -36.11
C ASN A 3 5.49 -12.90 -35.70
N VAL A 4 4.50 -13.21 -34.87
CA VAL A 4 3.98 -14.56 -34.67
C VAL A 4 2.46 -14.45 -34.79
N ASP A 5 1.91 -15.08 -35.83
CA ASP A 5 0.50 -15.40 -36.07
C ASP A 5 -0.57 -14.41 -35.58
N GLY A 6 -0.67 -13.27 -36.27
CA GLY A 6 -1.95 -12.53 -36.39
C GLY A 6 -2.41 -11.72 -35.17
N VAL A 7 -1.66 -11.72 -34.06
CA VAL A 7 -1.95 -10.85 -32.92
C VAL A 7 -1.04 -9.62 -32.99
N LYS A 8 -1.59 -8.49 -33.44
CA LYS A 8 -0.94 -7.19 -33.27
C LYS A 8 -0.89 -6.86 -31.78
N LEU A 9 0.25 -7.10 -31.15
CA LEU A 9 0.56 -6.53 -29.85
C LEU A 9 0.97 -5.07 -30.06
N GLU A 10 0.00 -4.17 -29.94
CA GLU A 10 0.30 -2.76 -29.69
C GLU A 10 0.80 -2.66 -28.25
N VAL A 11 2.12 -2.73 -28.08
CA VAL A 11 2.77 -2.27 -26.85
C VAL A 11 2.64 -0.75 -26.85
N GLY A 12 1.49 -0.28 -26.34
CA GLY A 12 1.34 1.11 -25.97
C GLY A 12 2.42 1.39 -24.92
N TYR A 13 3.33 2.30 -25.24
CA TYR A 13 4.07 2.98 -24.19
C TYR A 13 3.00 3.81 -23.48
N GLU A 14 2.47 3.31 -22.35
CA GLU A 14 1.66 4.15 -21.48
C GLU A 14 2.51 5.41 -21.24
N GLU A 15 1.98 6.57 -21.63
CA GLU A 15 2.62 7.85 -21.33
C GLU A 15 3.02 7.81 -19.86
N GLU A 16 4.28 8.13 -19.54
CA GLU A 16 4.72 8.19 -18.15
C GLU A 16 3.82 9.20 -17.44
N GLU A 17 2.84 8.69 -16.69
CA GLU A 17 1.89 9.52 -15.96
C GLU A 17 2.69 10.44 -15.04
N ASP A 18 2.34 11.73 -15.04
CA ASP A 18 2.94 12.66 -14.09
C ASP A 18 2.41 12.37 -12.67
N LEU A 19 3.27 11.72 -11.89
CA LEU A 19 3.06 11.32 -10.51
C LEU A 19 3.72 12.29 -9.52
N SER A 20 4.29 13.40 -9.98
CA SER A 20 5.04 14.34 -9.13
C SER A 20 4.18 15.01 -8.06
N ASP A 21 2.87 15.14 -8.31
CA ASP A 21 1.89 15.70 -7.37
C ASP A 21 1.52 14.75 -6.22
N ILE A 22 1.99 13.49 -6.22
CA ILE A 22 1.60 12.50 -5.22
C ILE A 22 2.72 12.20 -4.24
N GLU A 23 2.43 12.50 -2.99
CA GLU A 23 3.33 12.29 -1.88
C GLU A 23 3.13 10.91 -1.27
N VAL A 24 4.23 10.20 -1.00
CA VAL A 24 4.22 8.93 -0.27
C VAL A 24 4.99 9.13 1.03
N VAL A 25 4.30 9.06 2.16
CA VAL A 25 4.85 9.36 3.48
C VAL A 25 4.68 8.21 4.45
N GLY A 26 5.62 8.08 5.38
CA GLY A 26 5.56 7.12 6.48
C GLY A 26 4.77 7.66 7.66
N LYS A 27 3.86 6.87 8.22
CA LYS A 27 3.16 7.23 9.46
C LYS A 27 4.16 7.37 10.61
N ASN A 28 4.02 8.41 11.43
CA ASN A 28 4.81 8.64 12.65
C ASN A 28 6.34 8.67 12.41
N GLY A 29 6.80 9.19 11.27
CA GLY A 29 8.24 9.26 10.96
C GLY A 29 8.87 7.90 10.62
N MET A 30 8.05 6.93 10.21
CA MET A 30 8.53 5.63 9.72
C MET A 30 9.52 5.80 8.58
N ASP A 31 10.61 5.03 8.63
CA ASP A 31 11.60 4.98 7.57
C ASP A 31 11.04 4.29 6.31
N ILE A 32 10.66 5.10 5.33
CA ILE A 32 10.15 4.64 4.04
C ILE A 32 11.26 4.30 3.03
N SER A 33 12.54 4.41 3.41
CA SER A 33 13.65 3.90 2.58
C SER A 33 13.53 2.38 2.36
N LEU A 34 12.81 1.71 3.26
CA LEU A 34 12.40 0.30 3.15
C LEU A 34 11.29 0.07 2.11
N VAL A 35 10.91 1.05 1.32
CA VAL A 35 9.95 0.87 0.21
C VAL A 35 10.67 1.22 -1.07
N SER A 36 10.71 0.29 -2.01
CA SER A 36 11.38 0.50 -3.29
C SER A 36 10.67 1.61 -4.09
N GLU A 37 11.42 2.31 -4.93
CA GLU A 37 10.84 3.35 -5.78
C GLU A 37 9.80 2.78 -6.75
N TYR A 38 10.02 1.56 -7.23
CA TYR A 38 9.04 0.81 -8.01
C TYR A 38 7.70 0.63 -7.25
N SER A 39 7.75 0.19 -5.99
CA SER A 39 6.55 0.08 -5.16
C SER A 39 5.89 1.43 -4.91
N LYS A 40 6.67 2.50 -4.69
CA LYS A 40 6.13 3.86 -4.55
C LYS A 40 5.43 4.33 -5.83
N ASN A 41 5.96 4.04 -7.01
CA ASN A 41 5.31 4.39 -8.28
C ASN A 41 3.95 3.70 -8.44
N ILE A 42 3.84 2.42 -8.09
CA ILE A 42 2.55 1.72 -8.08
C ILE A 42 1.56 2.41 -7.13
N LEU A 43 2.02 2.76 -5.92
CA LEU A 43 1.18 3.45 -4.94
C LEU A 43 0.71 4.82 -5.45
N ARG A 44 1.60 5.58 -6.11
CA ARG A 44 1.27 6.87 -6.73
C ARG A 44 0.22 6.71 -7.84
N GLN A 45 0.35 5.71 -8.72
CA GLN A 45 -0.66 5.45 -9.76
C GLN A 45 -2.04 5.13 -9.16
N ILE A 46 -2.10 4.28 -8.13
CA ILE A 46 -3.36 3.94 -7.44
C ILE A 46 -3.98 5.21 -6.81
N ALA A 47 -3.16 6.04 -6.20
CA ALA A 47 -3.59 7.27 -5.55
C ALA A 47 -4.09 8.30 -6.56
N LYS A 48 -3.43 8.45 -7.73
CA LYS A 48 -3.86 9.32 -8.84
C LYS A 48 -5.26 8.92 -9.33
N ARG A 49 -5.47 7.62 -9.58
CA ARG A 49 -6.77 7.06 -9.98
C ARG A 49 -7.86 7.27 -8.93
N SER A 50 -7.47 7.35 -7.66
CA SER A 50 -8.37 7.57 -6.53
C SER A 50 -8.53 9.05 -6.16
N ASN A 51 -7.92 9.96 -6.94
CA ASN A 51 -7.84 11.40 -6.65
C ASN A 51 -7.36 11.71 -5.23
N ASN A 52 -6.37 10.95 -4.75
CA ASN A 52 -5.78 11.11 -3.44
C ASN A 52 -4.33 11.62 -3.57
N PRO A 53 -4.01 12.83 -3.10
CA PRO A 53 -2.66 13.40 -3.26
C PRO A 53 -1.63 12.80 -2.29
N VAL A 54 -2.06 12.06 -1.26
CA VAL A 54 -1.16 11.56 -0.21
C VAL A 54 -1.42 10.09 0.08
N VAL A 55 -0.38 9.27 -0.04
CA VAL A 55 -0.37 7.87 0.40
C VAL A 55 0.36 7.77 1.74
N ILE A 56 -0.35 7.29 2.77
CA ILE A 56 0.23 7.07 4.10
C ILE A 56 0.57 5.59 4.28
N ILE A 57 1.87 5.29 4.31
CA ILE A 57 2.37 3.95 4.65
C ILE A 57 2.33 3.79 6.16
N THR A 58 1.60 2.77 6.62
CA THR A 58 1.45 2.50 8.06
C THR A 58 2.31 1.35 8.55
N ASP A 59 2.95 0.63 7.63
CA ASP A 59 3.72 -0.58 7.92
C ASP A 59 4.74 -0.90 6.82
N VAL A 60 5.93 -1.34 7.23
CA VAL A 60 7.00 -1.86 6.37
C VAL A 60 7.59 -3.16 6.91
N SER A 61 6.88 -3.85 7.81
CA SER A 61 7.34 -5.10 8.47
C SER A 61 7.74 -6.15 7.43
N ARG A 62 9.03 -6.51 7.38
CA ARG A 62 9.58 -7.42 6.37
C ARG A 62 9.82 -8.84 6.87
N THR A 63 9.94 -9.03 8.18
CA THR A 63 10.21 -10.36 8.73
C THR A 63 8.91 -11.05 9.16
N PRO A 64 8.80 -12.38 9.00
CA PRO A 64 7.64 -13.12 9.50
C PRO A 64 7.35 -12.88 10.99
N LEU A 65 8.41 -12.70 11.79
CA LEU A 65 8.28 -12.41 13.23
C LEU A 65 7.64 -11.04 13.49
N GLU A 66 8.09 -9.98 12.80
CA GLU A 66 7.51 -8.64 12.96
C GLU A 66 6.07 -8.59 12.45
N GLN A 67 5.80 -9.24 11.32
CA GLN A 67 4.43 -9.38 10.80
C GLN A 67 3.54 -10.10 11.82
N ALA A 68 4.00 -11.22 12.41
CA ALA A 68 3.26 -11.94 13.45
C ALA A 68 3.02 -11.06 14.69
N LYS A 69 4.05 -10.36 15.21
CA LYS A 69 3.89 -9.44 16.36
C LYS A 69 2.84 -8.37 16.09
N ARG A 70 2.83 -7.81 14.86
CA ARG A 70 1.85 -6.78 14.50
C ARG A 70 0.44 -7.36 14.34
N MET A 71 0.31 -8.55 13.78
CA MET A 71 -0.96 -9.28 13.76
C MET A 71 -1.49 -9.50 15.18
N TYR A 72 -0.65 -9.97 16.11
CA TYR A 72 -1.03 -10.13 17.52
C TYR A 72 -1.47 -8.81 18.16
N ASN A 73 -0.72 -7.73 17.98
CA ASN A 73 -1.08 -6.41 18.53
C ASN A 73 -2.42 -5.90 17.96
N LEU A 74 -2.67 -6.11 16.67
CA LEU A 74 -3.95 -5.73 16.04
C LEU A 74 -5.11 -6.56 16.61
N VAL A 75 -4.92 -7.87 16.81
CA VAL A 75 -5.93 -8.75 17.44
C VAL A 75 -6.19 -8.35 18.88
N GLU A 76 -5.16 -8.07 19.67
CA GLU A 76 -5.31 -7.64 21.07
C GLU A 76 -6.04 -6.30 21.15
N THR A 77 -5.56 -5.30 20.40
CA THR A 77 -6.12 -3.94 20.45
C THR A 77 -7.57 -3.90 19.95
N ASN A 78 -7.88 -4.57 18.84
CA ASN A 78 -9.22 -4.56 18.27
C ASN A 78 -10.13 -5.59 18.94
N GLY A 79 -9.63 -6.78 19.25
CA GLY A 79 -10.38 -7.85 19.92
C GLY A 79 -10.86 -7.43 21.31
N ILE A 80 -10.01 -6.77 22.11
CA ILE A 80 -10.43 -6.21 23.40
C ILE A 80 -11.47 -5.11 23.22
N LYS A 81 -11.34 -4.27 22.19
CA LYS A 81 -12.29 -3.20 21.89
C LYS A 81 -13.69 -3.74 21.55
N TYR A 82 -13.77 -4.86 20.84
CA TYR A 82 -15.05 -5.53 20.57
C TYR A 82 -15.61 -6.28 21.78
N ALA A 83 -14.76 -6.95 22.57
CA ALA A 83 -15.19 -7.63 23.80
C ALA A 83 -15.80 -6.66 24.81
N LYS A 84 -15.16 -5.50 25.06
CA LYS A 84 -15.69 -4.46 25.95
C LYS A 84 -17.00 -3.84 25.46
N LYS A 85 -17.22 -3.79 24.14
CA LYS A 85 -18.46 -3.27 23.56
C LYS A 85 -19.64 -4.23 23.75
N CYS A 86 -19.39 -5.53 23.79
CA CYS A 86 -20.40 -6.55 24.13
C CYS A 86 -20.70 -6.64 25.64
N SER A 87 -19.86 -6.09 26.51
CA SER A 87 -20.09 -6.10 27.98
C SER A 87 -20.93 -4.92 28.49
N VAL A 88 -21.44 -4.05 27.62
CA VAL A 88 -22.38 -2.97 27.98
C VAL A 88 -23.73 -3.24 27.31
N PHE A 89 -24.31 -4.39 27.62
CA PHE A 89 -25.73 -4.71 27.37
C PHE A 89 -26.14 -5.89 28.27
N LEU A 90 -26.00 -5.69 29.59
CA LEU A 90 -26.68 -6.47 30.64
C LEU A 90 -27.10 -5.50 31.74
#